data_AF-A0A1L7TUJ6-F1
#
_entry.id   AF-A0A1L7TUJ6-F1
#
_cell.length_a   1.000
_cell.length_b   1.000
_cell.length_c   1.000
_cell.angle_alpha   90.00
_cell.angle_beta   90.00
_cell.angle_gamma   90.00
#
_symmetry.space_group_name_H-M   'P 1'
#
loop_
_entity.id
_entity.type
_entity.pdbx_description
1 polymer ?
#
loop_
_entity_poly.entity_id
_entity_poly.type
_entity_poly.pdbx_seq_one_letter_code
_entity_poly.pdbx_strand_id
1 'polypeptide(L)'
;MSKYGLQDPSEVNPFDEKARIQWLSAYLRADEHYYEKRLIERYRLAVKVVSAKLHEKATEQGIEAHDVGRVFFEYFVDKTVWMDIYKPAAKIDLAPGWPWKENPDSKDMSEGSSLKYRAWRVENNLPVPENPVPDPNAPTTQ
;
A
#
# COMPACT_ATOMS: atom_id res chain seq x y z
N MET A 1 -0.42 -16.86 20.90
CA MET A 1 -1.72 -16.14 20.86
C MET A 1 -1.44 -14.71 20.48
N SER A 2 -2.09 -14.17 19.46
CA SER A 2 -1.90 -12.76 19.09
C SER A 2 -2.42 -11.83 20.19
N LYS A 3 -1.90 -10.60 20.24
CA LYS A 3 -2.18 -9.57 21.25
C LYS A 3 -3.67 -9.34 21.55
N TYR A 4 -4.56 -9.65 20.58
CA TYR A 4 -6.00 -9.38 20.66
C TYR A 4 -6.88 -10.60 20.34
N GLY A 5 -6.34 -11.81 20.33
CA GLY A 5 -7.08 -12.99 19.87
C GLY A 5 -7.43 -12.97 18.37
N LEU A 6 -6.78 -12.09 17.61
CA LEU A 6 -6.84 -12.04 16.16
C LEU A 6 -6.03 -13.18 15.55
N GLN A 7 -6.33 -13.54 14.31
CA GLN A 7 -5.50 -14.42 13.50
C GLN A 7 -4.04 -13.93 13.52
N ASP A 8 -3.08 -14.86 13.63
CA ASP A 8 -1.67 -14.50 13.56
C ASP A 8 -1.37 -13.87 12.18
N PRO A 9 -0.75 -12.69 12.09
CA PRO A 9 -0.44 -12.08 10.81
C PRO A 9 0.44 -12.95 9.92
N SER A 10 1.22 -13.90 10.46
CA SER A 10 1.99 -14.86 9.64
C SER A 10 1.11 -15.83 8.86
N GLU A 11 -0.16 -15.98 9.23
CA GLU A 11 -1.14 -16.81 8.53
C GLU A 11 -1.92 -16.03 7.46
N VAL A 12 -1.71 -14.71 7.36
CA VAL A 12 -2.32 -13.85 6.35
C VAL A 12 -1.32 -13.65 5.23
N ASN A 13 -1.71 -13.97 3.98
CA ASN A 13 -0.90 -13.64 2.81
C ASN A 13 -0.76 -12.10 2.70
N PRO A 14 0.44 -11.53 2.90
CA PRO A 14 0.62 -10.08 2.84
C PRO A 14 0.48 -9.51 1.44
N PHE A 15 0.46 -10.33 0.40
CA PHE A 15 0.39 -9.88 -1.00
C PHE A 15 -1.03 -9.91 -1.55
N ASP A 16 -1.98 -10.54 -0.85
CA ASP A 16 -3.41 -10.38 -1.08
C ASP A 16 -3.89 -9.08 -0.42
N GLU A 17 -4.17 -8.05 -1.23
CA GLU A 17 -4.64 -6.75 -0.76
C GLU A 17 -5.87 -6.87 0.15
N LYS A 18 -6.83 -7.71 -0.23
CA LYS A 18 -8.09 -7.85 0.51
C LYS A 18 -7.86 -8.50 1.86
N ALA A 19 -7.10 -9.59 1.91
CA ALA A 19 -6.76 -10.27 3.16
C ALA A 19 -5.97 -9.34 4.11
N ARG A 20 -5.01 -8.59 3.55
CA ARG A 20 -4.20 -7.61 4.28
C ARG A 20 -5.05 -6.49 4.90
N ILE A 21 -5.93 -5.86 4.11
CA ILE A 21 -6.83 -4.79 4.57
C ILE A 21 -7.81 -5.31 5.63
N GLN A 22 -8.34 -6.53 5.47
CA GLN A 22 -9.22 -7.15 6.46
C GLN A 22 -8.53 -7.31 7.80
N TRP A 23 -7.31 -7.87 7.81
CA TRP A 23 -6.53 -8.04 9.03
C TRP A 23 -6.19 -6.68 9.69
N LEU A 24 -5.71 -5.71 8.90
CA LEU A 24 -5.38 -4.37 9.39
C LEU A 24 -6.60 -3.69 10.02
N SER A 25 -7.76 -3.79 9.37
CA SER A 25 -9.00 -3.22 9.88
C SER A 25 -9.44 -3.87 11.18
N ALA A 26 -9.27 -5.20 11.32
CA ALA A 26 -9.56 -5.91 12.56
C ALA A 26 -8.61 -5.50 13.69
N TYR A 27 -7.30 -5.42 13.39
CA TYR A 27 -6.29 -4.98 14.35
C TYR A 27 -6.56 -3.56 14.85
N LEU A 28 -6.78 -2.61 13.93
CA LEU A 28 -7.04 -1.22 14.30
C LEU A 28 -8.33 -1.05 15.10
N ARG A 29 -9.34 -1.91 14.90
CA ARG A 29 -10.55 -1.90 15.74
C ARG A 29 -10.25 -2.39 17.15
N ALA A 30 -9.54 -3.51 17.27
CA ALA A 30 -9.16 -4.08 18.56
C ALA A 30 -8.22 -3.15 19.36
N ASP A 31 -7.37 -2.40 18.66
CA ASP A 31 -6.44 -1.43 19.22
C ASP A 31 -7.03 -0.01 19.36
N GLU A 32 -8.34 0.16 19.13
CA GLU A 32 -9.08 1.44 19.25
C GLU A 32 -8.59 2.59 18.33
N HIS A 33 -7.91 2.27 17.24
CA HIS A 33 -7.41 3.24 16.24
C HIS A 33 -8.27 3.30 14.96
N TYR A 34 -9.33 2.50 14.85
CA TYR A 34 -10.20 2.49 13.67
C TYR A 34 -11.18 3.67 13.66
N TYR A 35 -10.85 4.69 12.86
CA TYR A 35 -11.74 5.82 12.57
C TYR A 35 -11.84 6.02 11.06
N GLU A 36 -12.94 5.56 10.47
CA GLU A 36 -13.11 5.47 9.01
C GLU A 36 -12.72 6.74 8.25
N LYS A 37 -13.29 7.90 8.63
CA LYS A 37 -12.96 9.19 7.98
C LYS A 37 -11.47 9.54 8.05
N ARG A 38 -10.82 9.28 9.19
CA ARG A 38 -9.38 9.54 9.34
C ARG A 38 -8.54 8.54 8.54
N LEU A 39 -8.98 7.28 8.45
CA LEU A 39 -8.31 6.27 7.63
C LEU A 39 -8.38 6.63 6.15
N ILE A 40 -9.54 7.04 5.64
CA ILE A 40 -9.70 7.50 4.25
C ILE A 40 -8.69 8.62 3.92
N GLU A 41 -8.59 9.64 4.79
CA GLU A 41 -7.63 10.72 4.58
C GLU A 41 -6.17 10.24 4.66
N ARG A 42 -5.85 9.35 5.61
CA ARG A 42 -4.52 8.74 5.71
C ARG A 42 -4.14 7.97 4.45
N TYR A 43 -5.06 7.17 3.90
CA TYR A 43 -4.85 6.46 2.64
C TYR A 43 -4.61 7.41 1.47
N ARG A 44 -5.41 8.48 1.37
CA ARG A 44 -5.23 9.51 0.35
C ARG A 44 -3.86 10.17 0.43
N LEU A 45 -3.38 10.49 1.64
CA LEU A 45 -2.05 11.06 1.86
C LEU A 45 -0.94 10.03 1.59
N ALA A 46 -1.12 8.78 2.02
CA ALA A 46 -0.16 7.70 1.80
C ALA A 46 0.06 7.43 0.31
N VAL A 47 -1.00 7.43 -0.51
CA VAL A 47 -0.88 7.33 -1.98
C VAL A 47 0.04 8.41 -2.52
N LYS A 48 -0.14 9.68 -2.12
CA LYS A 48 0.73 10.78 -2.57
C LYS A 48 2.18 10.59 -2.14
N VAL A 49 2.41 10.19 -0.89
CA VAL A 49 3.77 9.98 -0.35
C VAL A 49 4.47 8.81 -1.03
N VAL A 50 3.79 7.69 -1.21
CA VAL A 50 4.35 6.50 -1.87
C VAL A 50 4.64 6.81 -3.34
N SER A 51 3.70 7.44 -4.05
CA SER A 51 3.92 7.83 -5.44
C SER A 51 5.10 8.78 -5.62
N ALA A 52 5.22 9.81 -4.78
CA ALA A 52 6.33 10.76 -4.83
C ALA A 52 7.67 10.07 -4.61
N LYS A 53 7.78 9.19 -3.60
CA LYS A 53 9.01 8.42 -3.33
C LYS A 53 9.37 7.46 -4.44
N LEU A 54 8.39 6.80 -5.04
CA LEU A 54 8.63 5.91 -6.17
C LEU A 54 9.11 6.68 -7.40
N HIS A 55 8.51 7.83 -7.66
CA HIS A 55 8.95 8.70 -8.74
C HIS A 55 10.37 9.24 -8.52
N GLU A 56 10.67 9.76 -7.34
CA GLU A 56 12.01 10.25 -6.96
C GLU A 56 13.08 9.17 -7.20
N LYS A 57 12.85 7.96 -6.67
CA LYS A 57 13.76 6.82 -6.83
C LYS A 57 13.93 6.41 -8.30
N ALA A 58 12.86 6.45 -9.09
CA ALA A 58 12.93 6.13 -10.51
C ALA A 58 13.73 7.17 -11.29
N THR A 59 13.55 8.46 -10.98
CA THR A 59 14.33 9.56 -11.56
C THR A 59 15.81 9.44 -11.22
N GLU A 60 16.16 9.09 -9.98
CA GLU A 60 17.55 8.78 -9.57
C GLU A 60 18.17 7.64 -10.41
N GLN A 61 17.34 6.72 -10.89
CA GLN A 61 17.73 5.59 -11.73
C GLN A 61 17.63 5.88 -13.24
N GLY A 62 17.23 7.09 -13.63
CA GLY A 62 17.05 7.47 -15.04
C GLY A 62 15.81 6.84 -15.70
N ILE A 63 14.81 6.41 -14.94
CA ILE A 63 13.60 5.76 -15.42
C ILE A 63 12.44 6.76 -15.45
N GLU A 64 12.23 7.39 -16.60
CA GLU A 64 11.27 8.48 -16.73
C GLU A 64 9.82 7.99 -16.80
N ALA A 65 9.48 6.98 -17.61
CA ALA A 65 8.13 6.45 -17.77
C ALA A 65 8.08 4.95 -17.42
N HIS A 66 7.41 4.61 -16.32
CA HIS A 66 7.28 3.22 -15.86
C HIS A 66 5.98 3.01 -15.07
N ASP A 67 5.48 1.80 -15.12
CA ASP A 67 4.44 1.35 -14.21
C ASP A 67 5.05 0.61 -13.02
N VAL A 68 4.28 0.49 -11.94
CA VAL A 68 4.62 -0.32 -10.77
C VAL A 68 3.52 -1.34 -10.54
N GLY A 69 3.88 -2.52 -10.05
CA GLY A 69 2.94 -3.56 -9.70
C GLY A 69 1.89 -3.10 -8.69
N ARG A 70 0.62 -3.46 -8.91
CA ARG A 70 -0.48 -3.15 -8.00
C ARG A 70 -0.21 -3.67 -6.59
N VAL A 71 0.14 -4.95 -6.46
CA VAL A 71 0.45 -5.61 -5.18
C VAL A 71 1.52 -4.82 -4.41
N PHE A 72 2.61 -4.47 -5.10
CA PHE A 72 3.68 -3.68 -4.53
C PHE A 72 3.22 -2.32 -4.04
N PHE A 73 2.51 -1.58 -4.89
CA PHE A 73 2.07 -0.23 -4.56
C PHE A 73 1.12 -0.22 -3.35
N GLU A 74 0.10 -1.06 -3.37
CA GLU A 74 -0.92 -1.10 -2.31
C GLU A 74 -0.32 -1.54 -0.97
N TYR A 75 0.61 -2.50 -0.99
CA TYR A 75 1.34 -2.92 0.22
C TYR A 75 2.07 -1.74 0.89
N PHE A 76 2.77 -0.91 0.10
CA PHE A 76 3.50 0.24 0.66
C PHE A 76 2.57 1.38 1.08
N VAL A 77 1.40 1.52 0.46
CA VAL A 77 0.35 2.43 0.92
C VAL A 77 -0.15 1.99 2.30
N ASP A 78 -0.52 0.73 2.47
CA ASP A 78 -0.98 0.18 3.76
C ASP A 78 0.08 0.32 4.85
N LYS A 79 1.34 0.00 4.52
CA LYS A 79 2.49 0.16 5.42
C LYS A 79 2.71 1.63 5.81
N THR A 80 2.56 2.56 4.87
CA THR A 80 2.67 3.99 5.15
C THR A 80 1.56 4.47 6.07
N VAL A 81 0.32 4.00 5.86
CA VAL A 81 -0.79 4.29 6.76
C VAL A 81 -0.46 3.77 8.16
N TRP A 82 -0.06 2.50 8.30
CA TRP A 82 0.32 1.91 9.59
C TRP A 82 1.35 2.75 10.35
N MET A 83 2.44 3.12 9.67
CA MET A 83 3.48 3.95 10.26
C MET A 83 2.95 5.33 10.70
N ASP A 84 2.04 5.93 9.94
CA ASP A 84 1.41 7.20 10.34
C ASP A 84 0.51 7.06 11.57
N ILE A 85 -0.29 5.98 11.65
CA ILE A 85 -1.14 5.71 12.82
C ILE A 85 -0.31 5.64 14.09
N TYR A 86 0.79 4.88 14.04
CA TYR A 86 1.63 4.61 15.21
C TYR A 86 2.80 5.57 15.38
N LYS A 87 2.91 6.61 14.54
CA LYS A 87 3.95 7.63 14.65
C LYS A 87 4.05 8.26 16.04
N PRO A 88 2.96 8.55 16.77
CA PRO A 88 3.06 9.06 18.15
C PRO A 88 3.66 8.03 19.12
N ALA A 89 3.20 6.77 19.04
CA ALA A 89 3.71 5.68 19.89
C ALA A 89 5.17 5.32 19.58
N ALA A 90 5.60 5.51 18.33
CA ALA A 90 6.98 5.28 17.91
C ALA A 90 7.97 6.24 18.57
N LYS A 91 7.54 7.46 18.94
CA LYS A 91 8.39 8.43 19.64
C LYS A 91 8.73 8.02 21.07
N ILE A 92 8.01 7.05 21.62
CA ILE A 92 8.19 6.51 22.97
C ILE A 92 8.45 5.00 22.93
N ASP A 93 8.86 4.46 21.79
CA ASP A 93 9.19 3.04 21.57
C ASP A 93 8.08 2.04 21.92
N LEU A 94 6.81 2.47 21.82
CA LEU A 94 5.63 1.62 22.06
C LEU A 94 4.84 1.30 20.79
N ALA A 95 5.32 1.73 19.61
CA ALA A 95 4.65 1.42 18.36
C ALA A 95 4.73 -0.10 18.05
N PRO A 96 3.60 -0.75 17.71
CA PRO A 96 3.66 -2.08 17.16
C PRO A 96 4.40 -2.04 15.81
N GLY A 97 5.30 -3.01 15.61
CA GLY A 97 5.98 -3.18 14.33
C GLY A 97 4.99 -3.51 13.22
N TRP A 98 5.32 -3.11 11.98
CA TRP A 98 4.62 -3.61 10.81
C TRP A 98 4.70 -5.14 10.79
N PRO A 99 3.57 -5.86 10.68
CA PRO A 99 3.52 -7.28 11.03
C PRO A 99 4.16 -8.20 9.99
N TRP A 100 4.34 -7.74 8.74
CA TRP A 100 4.92 -8.54 7.67
C TRP A 100 6.35 -8.10 7.34
N LYS A 101 7.30 -9.03 7.39
CA LYS A 101 8.73 -8.74 7.15
C LYS A 101 9.08 -8.72 5.67
N GLU A 102 8.38 -9.53 4.88
CA GLU A 102 8.61 -9.68 3.45
C GLU A 102 8.01 -8.49 2.69
N ASN A 103 8.77 -7.94 1.75
CA ASN A 103 8.29 -6.92 0.84
C ASN A 103 7.94 -7.58 -0.50
N PRO A 104 6.85 -7.14 -1.17
CA PRO A 104 6.56 -7.59 -2.53
C PRO A 104 7.64 -7.14 -3.51
N ASP A 105 7.77 -7.83 -4.63
CA ASP A 105 8.63 -7.39 -5.73
C ASP A 105 7.95 -6.22 -6.47
N SER A 106 8.68 -5.13 -6.67
CA SER A 106 8.22 -3.98 -7.47
C SER A 106 7.90 -4.29 -8.92
N LYS A 107 8.47 -5.38 -9.46
CA LYS A 107 8.27 -5.85 -10.84
C LYS A 107 7.13 -6.87 -10.94
N ASP A 108 6.52 -7.25 -9.82
CA ASP A 108 5.39 -8.17 -9.83
C ASP A 108 4.16 -7.48 -10.44
N MET A 109 3.82 -7.88 -11.66
CA MET A 109 2.66 -7.40 -12.40
C MET A 109 1.53 -8.45 -12.43
N SER A 110 1.54 -9.44 -11.52
CA SER A 110 0.53 -10.51 -11.48
C SER A 110 -0.91 -10.00 -11.36
N GLU A 111 -1.10 -8.83 -10.72
CA GLU A 111 -2.38 -8.12 -10.61
C GLU A 111 -2.40 -6.83 -11.43
N GLY A 112 -1.54 -6.73 -12.45
CA GLY A 112 -1.41 -5.57 -13.32
C GLY A 112 -0.74 -4.35 -12.70
N SER A 113 -0.76 -3.27 -13.47
CA SER A 113 -0.20 -1.97 -13.08
C SER A 113 -1.06 -1.27 -12.01
N SER A 114 -0.42 -0.58 -11.07
CA SER A 114 -1.11 0.28 -10.10
C SER A 114 -1.80 1.47 -10.79
N LEU A 115 -3.13 1.43 -10.83
CA LEU A 115 -3.95 2.53 -11.34
C LEU A 115 -3.81 3.80 -10.47
N LYS A 116 -3.62 3.66 -9.16
CA LYS A 116 -3.43 4.81 -8.25
C LYS A 116 -2.12 5.54 -8.52
N TYR A 117 -1.03 4.81 -8.76
CA TYR A 117 0.25 5.42 -9.13
C TYR A 117 0.14 6.13 -10.48
N ARG A 118 -0.48 5.46 -11.46
CA ARG A 118 -0.68 6.02 -12.80
C ARG A 118 -1.53 7.29 -12.76
N ALA A 119 -2.64 7.30 -12.02
CA ALA A 119 -3.47 8.48 -11.83
C ALA A 119 -2.68 9.63 -11.21
N TRP A 120 -1.89 9.35 -10.16
CA TRP A 120 -1.03 10.36 -9.54
C TRP A 120 0.00 10.94 -10.53
N ARG A 121 0.61 10.12 -11.40
CA ARG A 121 1.54 10.62 -12.43
C ARG A 121 0.84 11.58 -13.40
N VAL A 122 -0.35 11.22 -13.88
CA VAL A 122 -1.16 12.08 -14.76
C VAL A 122 -1.52 13.39 -14.07
N GLU A 123 -1.98 13.35 -12.81
CA GLU A 123 -2.31 14.55 -12.02
C GLU A 123 -1.11 15.49 -11.83
N ASN A 124 0.12 14.97 -11.92
CA ASN A 124 1.35 15.74 -11.76
C ASN A 124 2.05 16.05 -13.10
N ASN A 125 1.38 15.86 -14.25
CA ASN A 125 1.93 16.06 -15.59
C ASN A 125 3.20 15.24 -15.88
N LEU A 126 3.31 14.06 -15.30
CA LEU A 126 4.42 13.13 -15.53
C LEU A 126 4.04 12.13 -16.63
N PRO A 127 5.02 11.69 -17.46
CA PRO A 127 4.73 10.73 -18.52
C PRO A 127 4.24 9.41 -17.94
N VAL A 128 3.41 8.67 -18.66
CA VAL A 128 2.96 7.32 -18.28
C VAL A 128 3.12 6.38 -19.49
N PRO A 129 3.42 5.08 -19.31
CA PRO A 129 3.45 4.13 -20.43
C PRO A 129 2.11 4.12 -21.16
N GLU A 130 2.07 4.04 -22.48
CA GLU A 130 0.80 4.08 -23.24
C GLU A 130 -0.15 2.95 -22.83
N ASN A 131 0.38 1.74 -22.67
CA ASN A 131 -0.38 0.54 -22.35
C ASN A 131 -0.03 0.04 -20.94
N PRO A 132 -0.93 0.19 -19.94
CA PRO A 132 -0.73 -0.43 -18.64
C PRO A 132 -0.84 -1.95 -18.75
N VAL A 133 -0.16 -2.68 -17.85
CA VAL A 133 -0.38 -4.12 -17.71
C VAL A 133 -1.78 -4.32 -17.12
N PRO A 134 -2.71 -5.00 -17.81
CA PRO A 134 -4.06 -5.19 -17.31
C PRO A 134 -4.04 -6.11 -16.09
N ASP A 135 -4.96 -5.86 -15.16
CA ASP A 135 -5.24 -6.81 -14.08
C ASP A 135 -5.97 -8.02 -14.71
N PRO A 136 -5.39 -9.24 -14.67
CA PRO A 136 -6.00 -10.43 -15.27
C PRO A 136 -7.31 -10.84 -14.60
N ASN A 137 -7.60 -10.32 -13.41
CA ASN A 137 -8.82 -10.57 -12.65
C ASN A 137 -9.81 -9.41 -12.70
N ALA A 138 -9.51 -8.34 -13.47
CA ALA A 138 -10.46 -7.25 -13.66
C ALA A 138 -11.74 -7.80 -14.32
N PRO A 139 -12.94 -7.48 -13.80
CA PRO A 139 -14.17 -7.86 -14.47
C PRO A 139 -14.17 -7.27 -15.88
N THR A 140 -14.28 -8.13 -16.89
CA THR A 140 -14.42 -7.71 -18.28
C THR A 140 -15.71 -6.92 -18.40
N THR A 141 -15.61 -5.60 -18.53
CA THR A 141 -16.73 -4.78 -18.96
C THR A 141 -16.99 -5.11 -20.43
N GLN A 142 -17.92 -6.02 -20.70
CA GLN A 142 -18.61 -6.14 -21.98
C GLN A 142 -19.82 -5.22 -22.00
#